data_AF-A0A921QCL0-F1
#
_entry.id   AF-A0A921QCL0-F1
#
_cell.length_a   1.000
_cell.length_b   1.000
_cell.length_c   1.000
_cell.angle_alpha   90.00
_cell.angle_beta   90.00
_cell.angle_gamma   90.00
#
_symmetry.space_group_name_H-M   'P 1'
#
loop_
_entity.id
_entity.type
_entity.pdbx_description
1 polymer ?
#
loop_
_entity_poly.entity_id
_entity_poly.type
_entity_poly.pdbx_seq_one_letter_code
_entity_poly.pdbx_strand_id
1 'polypeptide(L)'
;MLADGLLATANVETVAEAHVHAYEATGDNTAGGRYICYDHVVKRPEEFAELDRQVGLPGGAAATQGSDDDRPARFELCKRKLSKLMSSRRRCTYETYYSVAFD
;
A
#
# COMPACT_ATOMS: atom_id res chain seq x y z
N MET A 1 2.58 17.94 7.92
CA MET A 1 1.54 17.74 6.89
C MET A 1 0.31 17.17 7.57
N LEU A 2 -0.66 18.05 7.83
CA LEU A 2 -2.10 17.84 7.91
C LEU A 2 -2.68 19.26 7.81
N ALA A 3 -2.96 19.68 6.57
CA ALA A 3 -3.56 20.98 6.23
C ALA A 3 -4.17 20.89 4.81
N ASP A 4 -3.52 20.18 3.88
CA ASP A 4 -4.01 19.93 2.51
C ASP A 4 -3.68 18.52 1.96
N GLY A 5 -3.08 17.64 2.79
CA GLY A 5 -2.53 16.35 2.37
C GLY A 5 -3.14 15.17 3.10
N LEU A 6 -3.21 14.01 2.44
CA LEU A 6 -3.71 12.76 2.99
C LEU A 6 -2.60 12.00 3.71
N LEU A 7 -2.84 11.56 4.94
CA LEU A 7 -1.94 10.65 5.66
C LEU A 7 -2.44 9.21 5.50
N ALA A 8 -1.59 8.35 4.97
CA ALA A 8 -1.85 6.91 4.89
C ALA A 8 -0.78 6.14 5.65
N THR A 9 -1.20 5.09 6.33
CA THR A 9 -0.35 4.18 7.10
C THR A 9 -0.31 2.82 6.42
N ALA A 10 0.79 2.11 6.59
CA ALA A 10 0.96 0.75 6.09
C ALA A 10 1.71 -0.07 7.13
N ASN A 11 1.26 -1.31 7.36
CA ASN A 11 1.98 -2.30 8.12
C ASN A 11 3.20 -2.76 7.32
N VAL A 12 4.35 -2.81 7.99
CA VAL A 12 5.64 -3.23 7.43
C VAL A 12 5.55 -4.65 6.85
N GLU A 13 4.81 -5.54 7.49
CA GLU A 13 4.61 -6.92 7.00
C GLU A 13 3.89 -6.92 5.64
N THR A 14 2.80 -6.16 5.52
CA THR A 14 2.05 -6.00 4.27
C THR A 14 2.93 -5.41 3.17
N VAL A 15 3.80 -4.45 3.50
CA VAL A 15 4.72 -3.84 2.54
C VAL A 15 5.75 -4.86 2.06
N ALA A 16 6.30 -5.69 2.96
CA ALA A 16 7.24 -6.73 2.61
C ALA A 16 6.61 -7.77 1.67
N GLU A 17 5.41 -8.26 2.01
CA GLU A 17 4.65 -9.19 1.16
C GLU A 17 4.36 -8.59 -0.22
N ALA A 18 3.87 -7.34 -0.26
CA ALA A 18 3.62 -6.61 -1.49
C ALA A 18 4.86 -6.48 -2.37
N HIS A 19 6.04 -6.31 -1.76
CA HIS A 19 7.30 -6.21 -2.47
C HIS A 19 7.70 -7.54 -3.12
N VAL A 20 7.57 -8.67 -2.39
CA VAL A 20 7.86 -10.01 -2.92
C VAL A 20 7.01 -10.30 -4.14
N HIS A 21 5.70 -10.08 -4.06
CA HIS A 21 4.79 -10.30 -5.17
C HIS A 21 5.07 -9.38 -6.38
N ALA A 22 5.47 -8.13 -6.14
CA ALA A 22 5.86 -7.22 -7.22
C ALA A 22 7.13 -7.67 -7.93
N TYR A 23 8.12 -8.16 -7.17
CA TYR A 23 9.34 -8.72 -7.73
C TYR A 23 9.04 -9.96 -8.57
N GLU A 24 8.29 -10.93 -8.03
CA GLU A 24 7.95 -12.17 -8.73
C GLU A 24 7.18 -11.91 -10.03
N ALA A 25 6.18 -11.03 -10.00
CA ALA A 25 5.37 -10.71 -11.18
C ALA A 25 6.12 -9.89 -12.26
N THR A 26 7.28 -9.32 -11.91
CA THR A 26 8.18 -8.70 -12.90
C THR A 26 8.80 -9.77 -13.80
N GLY A 27 9.05 -10.99 -13.26
CA GLY A 27 9.52 -12.13 -14.05
C GLY A 27 8.52 -12.61 -15.10
N ASP A 28 7.22 -12.48 -14.81
CA ASP A 28 6.13 -12.90 -15.71
C ASP A 28 5.69 -11.78 -16.69
N ASN A 29 6.44 -10.67 -16.77
CA ASN A 29 6.12 -9.47 -17.56
C ASN A 29 4.68 -8.93 -17.34
N THR A 30 4.08 -9.25 -16.21
CA THR A 30 2.70 -8.88 -15.84
C THR A 30 2.63 -7.78 -14.78
N ALA A 31 3.75 -7.48 -14.12
CA ALA A 31 3.92 -6.30 -13.28
C ALA A 31 4.67 -5.17 -14.00
N GLY A 32 4.19 -3.95 -13.84
CA GLY A 32 4.80 -2.78 -14.47
C GLY A 32 4.37 -1.47 -13.82
N GLY A 33 5.33 -0.55 -13.68
CA GLY A 33 5.13 0.78 -13.12
C GLY A 33 5.04 0.83 -11.60
N ARG A 34 4.41 1.89 -11.08
CA ARG A 34 4.33 2.15 -9.63
C ARG A 34 3.12 1.46 -8.99
N TYR A 35 3.29 1.01 -7.76
CA TYR A 35 2.25 0.50 -6.87
C TYR A 35 2.23 1.35 -5.60
N ILE A 36 1.05 1.55 -5.03
CA ILE A 36 0.86 2.27 -3.77
C ILE A 36 0.34 1.26 -2.75
N CYS A 37 1.10 1.03 -1.69
CA CYS A 37 0.73 0.15 -0.58
C CYS A 37 0.29 1.01 0.60
N TYR A 38 -0.93 0.76 1.09
CA TYR A 38 -1.47 1.38 2.30
C TYR A 38 -2.57 0.51 2.89
N ASP A 39 -2.72 0.57 4.21
CA ASP A 39 -3.73 -0.16 4.96
C ASP A 39 -4.85 0.76 5.41
N HIS A 40 -4.49 1.83 6.12
CA HIS A 40 -5.45 2.78 6.67
C HIS A 40 -5.12 4.21 6.24
N VAL A 41 -6.17 4.97 5.91
CA VAL A 41 -6.08 6.38 5.58
C VAL A 41 -6.65 7.17 6.74
N VAL A 42 -5.80 7.98 7.38
CA VAL A 42 -6.19 8.83 8.50
C VAL A 42 -6.99 10.01 7.95
N LYS A 43 -8.29 10.02 8.23
CA LYS A 43 -9.21 11.06 7.73
C LYS A 43 -9.61 12.05 8.81
N ARG A 44 -9.59 11.61 10.06
CA ARG A 44 -10.13 12.35 11.20
C ARG A 44 -9.00 12.84 12.12
N PRO A 45 -9.15 14.01 12.74
CA PRO A 45 -8.15 14.52 13.68
C PRO A 45 -8.03 13.63 14.92
N GLU A 46 -9.11 12.95 15.34
CA GLU A 46 -9.07 12.02 16.48
C GLU A 46 -8.22 10.78 16.17
N GLU A 47 -8.34 10.24 14.95
CA GLU A 47 -7.50 9.13 14.49
C GLU A 47 -6.03 9.53 14.45
N PHE A 48 -5.72 10.76 14.04
CA PHE A 48 -4.36 11.29 14.05
C PHE A 48 -3.81 11.42 15.47
N ALA A 49 -4.59 11.96 16.41
CA ALA A 49 -4.17 12.11 17.80
C ALA A 49 -3.92 10.76 18.50
N GLU A 50 -4.72 9.74 18.16
CA GLU A 50 -4.49 8.37 18.62
C GLU A 50 -3.19 7.81 18.03
N LEU A 51 -2.95 8.01 16.73
CA LEU A 51 -1.73 7.56 16.07
C LEU A 51 -0.48 8.23 16.67
N ASP A 52 -0.52 9.55 16.90
CA ASP A 52 0.58 10.31 17.48
C ASP A 52 0.93 9.79 18.89
N ARG A 53 -0.10 9.48 19.69
CA ARG A 53 0.09 8.86 21.02
C ARG A 53 0.75 7.49 20.95
N GLN A 54 0.35 6.67 19.97
CA GLN A 54 0.92 5.32 19.79
C GLN A 54 2.36 5.36 19.30
N VAL A 55 2.70 6.30 18.42
CA VAL A 55 4.05 6.42 17.84
C VAL A 55 5.00 7.15 18.81
N GLY A 56 4.46 7.95 19.75
CA GLY A 56 5.23 8.59 20.81
C GLY A 56 6.24 9.59 20.27
N LEU A 57 5.88 10.33 19.21
CA LEU A 57 6.78 11.26 18.54
C LEU A 57 7.14 12.44 19.49
N PRO A 58 8.44 12.64 19.81
CA PRO A 58 8.85 13.72 20.70
C PRO A 58 8.80 15.04 19.95
N GLY A 59 7.75 15.83 20.23
CA GLY A 59 7.47 17.09 19.56
C GLY A 59 6.10 17.04 18.93
N GLY A 60 5.07 16.98 19.79
CA GLY A 60 3.68 16.85 19.42
C GLY A 60 3.38 17.74 18.24
N ALA A 61 3.02 17.11 17.11
CA ALA A 61 2.56 17.82 15.95
C ALA A 61 1.30 18.56 16.42
N ALA A 62 1.44 19.87 16.63
CA ALA A 62 0.30 20.75 16.80
C ALA A 62 -0.66 20.38 15.67
N ALA A 63 -1.76 19.71 16.03
CA ALA A 63 -2.87 19.50 15.14
C ALA A 63 -3.32 20.92 14.79
N THR A 64 -2.77 21.47 13.71
CA THR A 64 -3.17 22.78 13.23
C THR A 64 -4.65 22.67 13.03
N GLN A 65 -5.40 23.42 13.85
CA GLN A 65 -6.84 23.56 13.78
C GLN A 65 -7.18 24.18 12.41
N GLY A 66 -7.15 23.36 11.38
CA GLY A 66 -7.36 23.73 10.00
C GLY A 66 -8.79 23.37 9.63
N SER A 67 -9.71 24.24 10.03
CA SER A 67 -11.11 24.31 9.62
C SER A 67 -11.94 23.04 9.82
N ASP A 68 -12.98 23.19 10.64
CA ASP A 68 -14.18 22.34 10.74
C ASP A 68 -14.96 22.35 9.41
N ASP A 69 -14.32 21.88 8.36
CA ASP A 69 -14.87 21.77 7.03
C ASP A 69 -14.82 20.28 6.73
N ASP A 70 -15.97 19.63 6.81
CA ASP A 70 -16.25 18.24 6.42
C ASP A 70 -16.07 18.05 4.90
N ARG A 71 -15.07 18.71 4.33
CA ARG A 71 -14.70 18.59 2.93
C ARG A 71 -13.94 17.29 2.78
N PRO A 72 -14.44 16.37 1.94
CA PRO A 72 -13.72 15.15 1.64
C PRO A 72 -12.35 15.50 1.05
N ALA A 73 -11.34 14.68 1.37
CA ALA A 73 -9.99 14.84 0.85
C ALA A 73 -10.04 15.05 -0.68
N ARG A 74 -9.27 16.01 -1.19
CA ARG A 74 -9.25 16.37 -2.62
C ARG A 74 -8.85 15.23 -3.55
N PHE A 75 -8.22 14.18 -3.00
CA PHE A 75 -7.74 13.02 -3.73
C PHE A 75 -8.03 11.75 -2.93
N GLU A 76 -8.49 10.71 -3.63
CA GLU A 76 -8.71 9.39 -3.07
C GLU A 76 -7.57 8.44 -3.49
N LEU A 77 -6.94 7.79 -2.51
CA LEU A 77 -5.97 6.74 -2.80
C LEU A 77 -6.69 5.47 -3.28
N CYS A 78 -6.10 4.80 -4.27
CA CYS A 78 -6.63 3.57 -4.82
C CYS A 78 -5.54 2.48 -4.87
N LYS A 79 -5.65 1.47 -4.01
CA LYS A 79 -4.77 0.28 -4.02
C LYS A 79 -5.21 -0.83 -4.96
N ARG A 80 -6.24 -0.62 -5.80
CA ARG A 80 -6.81 -1.66 -6.68
C ARG A 80 -5.77 -2.34 -7.56
N LYS A 81 -4.79 -1.59 -8.05
CA LYS A 81 -3.68 -2.13 -8.86
C LYS A 81 -2.81 -3.11 -8.07
N LEU A 82 -2.49 -2.79 -6.82
CA LEU A 82 -1.74 -3.67 -5.92
C LEU A 82 -2.60 -4.86 -5.48
N SER A 83 -3.87 -4.65 -5.13
CA SER A 83 -4.79 -5.73 -4.75
C SER A 83 -4.94 -6.76 -5.87
N LYS A 84 -5.04 -6.32 -7.12
CA LYS A 84 -5.09 -7.23 -8.28
C LYS A 84 -3.81 -8.05 -8.40
N LEU A 85 -2.66 -7.42 -8.17
CA LEU A 85 -1.37 -8.10 -8.18
C LEU A 85 -1.29 -9.18 -7.09
N MET A 86 -1.62 -8.83 -5.84
CA MET A 86 -1.61 -9.78 -4.71
C MET A 86 -2.61 -10.92 -4.91
N SER A 87 -3.79 -10.62 -5.46
CA SER A 87 -4.84 -11.62 -5.69
C SER A 87 -4.59 -12.54 -6.89
N SER A 88 -3.64 -12.18 -7.77
CA SER A 88 -3.36 -12.97 -8.96
C SER A 88 -2.76 -14.30 -8.53
N ARG A 89 -3.52 -15.38 -8.70
CA ARG A 89 -3.00 -16.74 -8.47
C ARG A 89 -1.79 -16.94 -9.36
N ARG A 90 -0.67 -17.33 -8.76
CA ARG A 90 0.52 -17.83 -9.45
C ARG A 90 0.04 -18.92 -10.41
N ARG A 91 0.14 -18.70 -11.72
CA ARG A 91 0.07 -19.81 -12.66
C ARG A 91 1.41 -20.51 -12.52
N CYS A 92 1.44 -21.68 -11.89
CA CYS A 92 2.64 -22.51 -11.89
C CYS A 92 2.99 -22.82 -13.35
N THR A 93 3.97 -22.12 -13.91
CA THR A 93 4.52 -22.39 -15.25
C THR A 93 5.60 -23.48 -15.20
N TYR A 94 5.51 -24.41 -14.25
CA TYR A 94 6.44 -25.54 -14.12
C TYR A 94 6.15 -26.67 -15.12
N GLU A 95 5.19 -26.50 -16.04
CA GLU A 95 4.83 -27.52 -17.04
C GLU A 95 5.76 -27.56 -18.27
N THR A 96 6.88 -26.86 -18.28
CA THR A 96 7.82 -26.91 -19.42
C THR A 96 9.22 -27.35 -19.00
N TYR A 97 9.31 -28.37 -18.15
CA TYR A 97 10.49 -29.24 -18.19
C TYR A 97 10.36 -30.14 -19.42
N TYR A 98 11.15 -29.79 -20.44
CA TYR A 98 11.49 -30.57 -21.62
C TYR A 98 11.13 -32.07 -21.51
N SER A 99 10.13 -32.50 -22.29
CA SER A 99 10.11 -33.88 -22.79
C SER A 99 11.26 -34.05 -23.77
N VAL A 100 12.47 -34.23 -23.25
CA VAL A 100 13.56 -34.81 -24.02
C VAL A 100 13.18 -36.26 -24.28
N ALA A 101 12.60 -36.51 -25.46
CA ALA A 101 12.50 -37.86 -25.99
C ALA A 101 13.94 -38.38 -26.16
N PHE A 102 14.28 -39.41 -25.39
CA PHE A 102 15.40 -40.28 -25.72
C PHE A 102 14.82 -41.48 -26.48
N ASP A 103 15.35 -41.66 -27.69
CA ASP A 103 15.13 -42.68 -28.73
C ASP A 103 13.74 -42.73 -29.41
#